data_AF-Q5AFA6-F1
#
_entry.id   AF-Q5AFA6-F1
#
_cell.length_a   1.000
_cell.length_b   1.000
_cell.length_c   1.000
_cell.angle_alpha   90.00
_cell.angle_beta   90.00
_cell.angle_gamma   90.00
#
_symmetry.space_group_name_H-M   'P 1'
#
loop_
_entity.id
_entity.type
_entity.pdbx_description
1 polymer ?
#
loop_
_entity_poly.entity_id
_entity_poly.type
_entity_poly.pdbx_seq_one_letter_code
_entity_poly.pdbx_strand_id
1 'polypeptide(L)'
;MIQKFTCVPATDYDVIVVSNGTESQIKSRVTTAKTARITYLHDLPSLSSYLSEVPNFTGKIIFMFFDGVQYIQDFICDAIDLYGKTPFSLIQNAYFYFDKLDPVNLDLQFNTVAVIVHDVLKKSNYMLDRIRGVYIDDLSLVGDRSIPMKRLICNFPNVEKFVLQSNAKITF
;
A
#
# COMPACT_ATOMS: atom_id res chain seq x y z
N MET A 1 -20.53 17.75 29.91
CA MET A 1 -19.79 17.55 28.64
C MET A 1 -19.27 16.12 28.65
N ILE A 2 -19.93 15.20 27.95
CA ILE A 2 -19.45 13.80 27.88
C ILE A 2 -18.29 13.80 26.88
N GLN A 3 -17.06 13.78 27.38
CA GLN A 3 -15.91 13.39 26.56
C GLN A 3 -16.13 11.94 26.18
N LYS A 4 -16.48 11.69 24.90
CA LYS A 4 -16.44 10.34 24.35
C LYS A 4 -14.97 9.93 24.37
N PHE A 5 -14.59 9.13 25.36
CA PHE A 5 -13.39 8.33 25.29
C PHE A 5 -13.63 7.30 24.21
N THR A 6 -13.24 7.61 22.98
CA THR A 6 -13.07 6.56 21.97
C THR A 6 -11.87 5.76 22.46
N CYS A 7 -12.11 4.67 23.17
CA CYS A 7 -11.10 3.64 23.38
C CYS A 7 -10.76 3.11 21.99
N VAL A 8 -9.74 3.70 21.36
CA VAL A 8 -9.18 3.17 20.13
C VAL A 8 -8.62 1.80 20.51
N PRO A 9 -9.10 0.70 19.90
CA PRO A 9 -8.64 -0.63 20.24
C PRO A 9 -7.11 -0.71 20.11
N ALA A 10 -6.45 -1.41 21.04
CA ALA A 10 -4.99 -1.57 21.02
C ALA A 10 -4.47 -2.17 19.70
N THR A 11 -5.33 -2.87 18.94
CA THR A 11 -5.03 -3.47 17.64
C THR A 11 -4.83 -2.46 16.51
N ASP A 12 -5.28 -1.21 16.65
CA ASP A 12 -5.04 -0.15 15.64
C ASP A 12 -3.58 0.34 15.62
N TYR A 13 -2.76 -0.12 16.59
CA TYR A 13 -1.37 0.30 16.77
C TYR A 13 -0.35 -0.61 16.09
N ASP A 14 -0.71 -1.84 15.70
CA ASP A 14 0.21 -2.70 14.97
C ASP A 14 0.17 -2.37 13.48
N VAL A 15 1.30 -1.87 12.98
CA VAL A 15 1.47 -1.45 11.59
C VAL A 15 2.61 -2.26 10.98
N ILE A 16 2.33 -2.98 9.91
CA ILE A 16 3.36 -3.64 9.10
C ILE A 16 3.59 -2.78 7.86
N VAL A 17 4.85 -2.47 7.59
CA VAL A 17 5.26 -1.78 6.36
C VAL A 17 6.06 -2.76 5.52
N VAL A 18 5.60 -3.02 4.30
CA VAL A 18 6.32 -3.79 3.28
C VAL A 18 6.83 -2.80 2.24
N SER A 19 8.16 -2.63 2.16
CA SER A 19 8.75 -1.53 1.41
C SER A 19 10.21 -1.77 1.03
N ASN A 20 10.61 -1.24 -0.14
CA ASN A 20 12.02 -1.08 -0.52
C ASN A 20 12.65 0.23 -0.03
N GLY A 21 11.86 1.15 0.51
CA GLY A 21 12.34 2.40 1.07
C GLY A 21 13.05 2.23 2.41
N THR A 22 13.97 3.15 2.71
CA THR A 22 14.60 3.28 4.02
C THR A 22 13.57 3.68 5.09
N GLU A 23 13.87 3.39 6.37
CA GLU A 23 13.03 3.86 7.48
C GLU A 23 12.79 5.37 7.45
N SER A 24 13.79 6.16 7.05
CA SER A 24 13.69 7.62 6.93
C SER A 24 12.69 8.03 5.85
N GLN A 25 12.73 7.37 4.68
CA GLN A 25 11.74 7.59 3.62
C GLN A 25 10.34 7.22 4.10
N ILE A 26 10.18 6.07 4.75
CA ILE A 26 8.89 5.60 5.26
C ILE A 26 8.32 6.60 6.29
N LYS A 27 9.11 6.98 7.30
CA LYS A 27 8.70 7.93 8.35
C LYS A 27 8.37 9.32 7.80
N SER A 28 8.91 9.69 6.63
CA SER A 28 8.55 10.95 5.97
C SER A 28 7.13 10.94 5.37
N ARG A 29 6.59 9.74 5.06
CA ARG A 29 5.27 9.54 4.43
C ARG A 29 4.21 8.97 5.37
N VAL A 30 4.63 8.34 6.47
CA VAL A 30 3.74 7.70 7.43
C VAL A 30 3.71 8.49 8.73
N THR A 31 2.52 8.93 9.13
CA THR A 31 2.27 9.56 10.43
C THR A 31 1.52 8.59 11.33
N THR A 32 2.17 8.12 12.38
CA THR A 32 1.58 7.19 13.36
C THR A 32 1.35 7.87 14.71
N ALA A 33 0.39 7.33 15.47
CA ALA A 33 0.30 7.59 16.90
C ALA A 33 1.58 7.17 17.63
N LYS A 34 1.94 7.85 18.72
CA LYS A 34 3.16 7.58 19.51
C LYS A 34 3.25 6.15 20.05
N THR A 35 2.12 5.46 20.17
CA THR A 35 2.00 4.09 20.70
C THR A 35 1.99 3.02 19.60
N ALA A 36 2.10 3.39 18.33
CA ALA A 36 2.12 2.43 17.23
C ALA A 36 3.42 1.61 17.22
N ARG A 37 3.28 0.29 17.10
CA ARG A 37 4.39 -0.61 16.83
C ARG A 37 4.49 -0.80 15.32
N ILE A 38 5.64 -0.42 14.75
CA ILE A 38 5.89 -0.57 13.32
C ILE A 38 6.86 -1.74 13.10
N THR A 39 6.45 -2.71 12.29
CA THR A 39 7.30 -3.78 11.80
C THR A 39 7.63 -3.51 10.32
N TYR A 40 8.91 -3.43 10.01
CA TYR A 40 9.38 -3.21 8.64
C TYR A 40 9.76 -4.55 8.02
N LEU A 41 9.23 -4.82 6.84
CA LEU A 41 9.51 -5.98 6.01
C LEU A 41 9.91 -5.49 4.61
N HIS A 42 10.71 -6.28 3.91
CA HIS A 42 11.25 -5.89 2.60
C HIS A 42 10.51 -6.53 1.43
N ASP A 43 9.77 -7.62 1.65
CA ASP A 43 9.16 -8.40 0.59
C ASP A 43 7.88 -9.12 1.07
N LEU A 44 7.13 -9.68 0.13
CA LEU A 44 5.90 -10.41 0.44
C LEU A 44 6.13 -11.78 1.10
N PRO A 45 7.18 -12.56 0.79
CA PRO A 45 7.48 -13.79 1.53
C PRO A 45 7.69 -13.56 3.02
N SER A 46 8.35 -12.46 3.40
CA SER A 46 8.53 -12.05 4.79
C SER A 46 7.19 -11.69 5.45
N LEU A 47 6.30 -11.00 4.71
CA LEU A 47 4.94 -10.72 5.19
C LEU A 47 4.15 -12.02 5.40
N SER A 48 4.20 -12.94 4.43
CA SER A 48 3.50 -14.21 4.50
C SER A 48 3.97 -15.05 5.69
N SER A 49 5.29 -15.08 5.93
CA SER A 49 5.89 -15.77 7.08
C SER A 49 5.41 -15.15 8.40
N TYR A 50 5.45 -13.81 8.51
CA TYR A 50 4.97 -13.09 9.69
C TYR A 50 3.48 -13.37 9.97
N LEU A 51 2.63 -13.29 8.95
CA LEU A 51 1.18 -13.52 9.10
C LEU A 51 0.84 -15.00 9.35
N SER A 52 1.72 -15.94 8.98
CA SER A 52 1.53 -17.35 9.33
C SER A 52 1.66 -17.62 10.83
N GLU A 53 2.49 -16.83 11.53
CA GLU A 53 2.63 -16.87 12.98
C GLU A 53 1.50 -16.10 13.69
N VAL A 54 0.84 -15.17 12.98
CA VAL A 54 -0.23 -14.31 13.50
C VAL A 54 -1.45 -14.35 12.56
N PRO A 55 -2.18 -15.49 12.46
CA PRO A 55 -3.21 -15.70 11.44
C PRO A 55 -4.42 -14.76 11.53
N ASN A 56 -4.66 -14.17 12.70
CA ASN A 56 -5.75 -13.22 12.97
C ASN A 56 -5.23 -11.78 13.12
N PHE A 57 -4.26 -11.39 12.29
CA PHE A 57 -3.74 -10.03 12.29
C PHE A 57 -4.84 -9.02 11.88
N THR A 58 -5.22 -8.14 12.80
CA THR A 58 -6.23 -7.08 12.56
C THR A 58 -5.61 -5.69 12.38
N GLY A 59 -4.29 -5.57 12.46
CA GLY A 59 -3.57 -4.32 12.31
C GLY A 59 -3.58 -3.79 10.88
N LYS A 60 -2.73 -2.79 10.61
CA LYS A 60 -2.65 -2.13 9.30
C LYS A 60 -1.45 -2.67 8.53
N ILE A 61 -1.61 -2.89 7.22
CA ILE A 61 -0.51 -3.29 6.33
C ILE A 61 -0.36 -2.23 5.26
N ILE A 62 0.86 -1.72 5.10
CA ILE A 62 1.19 -0.66 4.16
C ILE A 62 2.22 -1.20 3.18
N PHE A 63 1.85 -1.26 1.91
CA PHE A 63 2.74 -1.55 0.81
C PHE A 63 3.26 -0.24 0.25
N MET A 64 4.55 0.02 0.35
CA MET A 64 5.17 1.26 -0.11
C MET A 64 6.21 0.98 -1.17
N PHE A 65 6.06 1.63 -2.32
CA PHE A 65 6.93 1.48 -3.48
C PHE A 65 7.65 2.79 -3.69
N PHE A 66 8.95 2.82 -3.40
CA PHE A 66 9.81 3.98 -3.58
C PHE A 66 10.69 3.81 -4.81
N ASP A 67 10.90 4.88 -5.59
CA ASP A 67 12.01 5.09 -6.54
C ASP A 67 12.52 3.82 -7.27
N GLY A 68 11.62 3.06 -7.93
CA GLY A 68 12.07 1.89 -8.68
C GLY A 68 10.97 0.96 -9.19
N VAL A 69 10.93 0.77 -10.51
CA VAL A 69 10.07 -0.24 -11.16
C VAL A 69 10.54 -1.67 -10.86
N GLN A 70 11.83 -1.86 -10.57
CA GLN A 70 12.38 -3.18 -10.24
C GLN A 70 11.70 -3.79 -9.01
N TYR A 71 11.55 -3.01 -7.93
CA TYR A 71 10.90 -3.51 -6.73
C TYR A 71 9.42 -3.87 -6.96
N ILE A 72 8.73 -3.11 -7.82
CA ILE A 72 7.36 -3.46 -8.23
C ILE A 72 7.33 -4.78 -8.99
N GLN A 73 8.31 -5.05 -9.86
CA GLN A 73 8.39 -6.32 -10.57
C GLN A 73 8.62 -7.47 -9.60
N ASP A 74 9.56 -7.32 -8.66
CA ASP A 74 9.84 -8.32 -7.62
C ASP A 74 8.58 -8.59 -6.78
N PHE A 75 7.89 -7.52 -6.34
CA PHE A 75 6.62 -7.62 -5.62
C PHE A 75 5.54 -8.37 -6.42
N ILE A 76 5.42 -8.09 -7.73
CA ILE A 76 4.44 -8.77 -8.59
C ILE A 76 4.79 -10.25 -8.74
N CYS A 77 6.07 -10.58 -8.91
CA CYS A 77 6.55 -11.96 -8.97
C CYS A 77 6.22 -12.71 -7.67
N ASP A 78 6.54 -12.12 -6.52
CA ASP A 78 6.21 -12.70 -5.22
C ASP A 78 4.70 -12.91 -5.05
N ALA A 79 3.89 -11.93 -5.46
CA ALA A 79 2.44 -12.03 -5.39
C ALA A 79 1.90 -13.19 -6.23
N ILE A 80 2.49 -13.44 -7.40
CA ILE A 80 2.15 -14.58 -8.27
C ILE A 80 2.60 -15.89 -7.62
N ASP A 81 3.81 -15.94 -7.07
CA ASP A 81 4.37 -17.16 -6.47
C ASP A 81 3.62 -17.59 -5.20
N LEU A 82 3.08 -16.62 -4.46
CA LEU A 82 2.26 -16.83 -3.27
C LEU A 82 0.76 -17.05 -3.58
N TYR A 83 0.33 -16.92 -4.84
CA TYR A 83 -1.06 -17.09 -5.24
C TYR A 83 -1.62 -18.46 -4.82
N GLY A 84 -2.68 -18.43 -3.99
CA GLY A 84 -3.32 -19.64 -3.46
C GLY A 84 -2.54 -20.36 -2.36
N LYS A 85 -1.42 -19.81 -1.88
CA LYS A 85 -0.58 -20.41 -0.83
C LYS A 85 -0.64 -19.67 0.51
N THR A 86 -1.43 -18.61 0.61
CA THR A 86 -1.46 -17.76 1.82
C THR A 86 -2.09 -18.49 3.01
N PRO A 87 -1.35 -18.70 4.12
CA PRO A 87 -1.85 -19.39 5.30
C PRO A 87 -2.67 -18.49 6.25
N PHE A 88 -2.94 -17.25 5.86
CA PHE A 88 -3.54 -16.22 6.70
C PHE A 88 -4.88 -15.74 6.14
N SER A 89 -5.68 -15.10 7.00
CA SER A 89 -6.95 -14.50 6.64
C SER A 89 -6.77 -13.27 5.73
N LEU A 90 -7.73 -13.00 4.85
CA LEU A 90 -7.65 -11.87 3.92
C LEU A 90 -7.42 -10.54 4.64
N ILE A 91 -6.51 -9.73 4.10
CA ILE A 91 -6.08 -8.47 4.70
C ILE A 91 -7.20 -7.42 4.60
N GLN A 92 -7.59 -6.85 5.74
CA GLN A 92 -8.73 -5.91 5.86
C GLN A 92 -8.33 -4.43 5.87
N ASN A 93 -7.07 -4.13 6.21
CA ASN A 93 -6.58 -2.78 6.43
C ASN A 93 -5.33 -2.52 5.60
N ALA A 94 -5.43 -2.79 4.30
CA ALA A 94 -4.33 -2.59 3.36
C ALA A 94 -4.28 -1.14 2.85
N TYR A 95 -3.06 -0.61 2.73
CA TYR A 95 -2.75 0.68 2.14
C TYR A 95 -1.66 0.51 1.11
N PHE A 96 -1.78 1.18 -0.04
CA PHE A 96 -0.75 1.18 -1.07
C PHE A 96 -0.25 2.60 -1.28
N TYR A 97 1.07 2.77 -1.32
CA TYR A 97 1.71 4.06 -1.55
C TYR A 97 2.74 3.92 -2.66
N PHE A 98 2.52 4.66 -3.74
CA PHE A 98 3.41 4.72 -4.89
C PHE A 98 4.12 6.07 -4.87
N ASP A 99 5.36 6.10 -4.37
CA ASP A 99 6.25 7.25 -4.52
C ASP A 99 6.85 7.26 -5.92
N LYS A 100 7.27 8.45 -6.36
CA LYS A 100 7.99 8.74 -7.62
C LYS A 100 8.51 7.51 -8.34
N LEU A 101 7.66 6.90 -9.17
CA LEU A 101 8.04 5.77 -10.00
C LEU A 101 8.88 6.34 -11.14
N ASP A 102 10.16 6.63 -10.94
CA ASP A 102 10.99 7.24 -11.99
C ASP A 102 11.74 6.13 -12.78
N PRO A 103 11.18 5.62 -13.90
CA PRO A 103 11.98 4.85 -14.84
C PRO A 103 12.84 5.83 -15.64
N VAL A 104 14.00 6.17 -15.08
CA VAL A 104 15.18 6.74 -15.77
C VAL A 104 14.81 7.56 -17.02
N ASN A 105 14.49 8.84 -16.84
CA ASN A 105 14.43 9.85 -17.90
C ASN A 105 13.34 9.69 -18.98
N LEU A 106 12.08 9.46 -18.60
CA LEU A 106 10.94 9.67 -19.50
C LEU A 106 9.92 10.58 -18.85
N ASP A 107 9.28 11.44 -19.66
CA ASP A 107 8.05 12.17 -19.29
C ASP A 107 6.99 11.16 -18.85
N LEU A 108 7.01 10.78 -17.58
CA LEU A 108 6.19 9.67 -17.12
C LEU A 108 4.74 10.09 -17.15
N GLN A 109 4.00 9.47 -18.07
CA GLN A 109 2.58 9.69 -18.17
C GLN A 109 1.89 9.08 -16.95
N PHE A 110 0.95 9.82 -16.38
CA PHE A 110 0.06 9.35 -15.33
C PHE A 110 -0.58 7.99 -15.69
N ASN A 111 -0.87 7.77 -16.97
CA ASN A 111 -1.40 6.51 -17.48
C ASN A 111 -0.46 5.32 -17.21
N THR A 112 0.85 5.49 -17.32
CA THR A 112 1.84 4.43 -17.01
C THR A 112 1.79 4.07 -15.53
N VAL A 113 1.75 5.07 -14.65
CA VAL A 113 1.59 4.86 -13.21
C VAL A 113 0.26 4.17 -12.91
N ALA A 114 -0.82 4.59 -13.54
CA ALA A 114 -2.12 3.95 -13.37
C ALA A 114 -2.13 2.47 -13.81
N VAL A 115 -1.40 2.12 -14.88
CA VAL A 115 -1.22 0.71 -15.31
C VAL A 115 -0.43 -0.07 -14.27
N ILE A 116 0.65 0.50 -13.74
CA ILE A 116 1.45 -0.12 -12.68
C ILE A 116 0.59 -0.39 -11.43
N VAL A 117 -0.14 0.63 -10.97
CA VAL A 117 -1.05 0.52 -9.83
C VAL A 117 -2.08 -0.58 -10.08
N HIS A 118 -2.69 -0.58 -11.27
CA HIS A 118 -3.65 -1.61 -11.65
C HIS A 118 -3.04 -3.02 -11.55
N ASP A 119 -1.84 -3.23 -12.08
CA ASP A 119 -1.21 -4.55 -12.07
C ASP A 119 -0.83 -5.01 -10.66
N VAL A 120 -0.26 -4.13 -9.83
CA VAL A 120 0.02 -4.42 -8.42
C VAL A 120 -1.25 -4.84 -7.69
N LEU A 121 -2.32 -4.04 -7.80
CA LEU A 121 -3.60 -4.34 -7.14
C LEU A 121 -4.21 -5.64 -7.65
N LYS A 122 -4.23 -5.86 -8.97
CA LYS A 122 -4.81 -7.06 -9.57
C LYS A 122 -4.06 -8.33 -9.14
N LYS A 123 -2.73 -8.28 -9.08
CA LYS A 123 -1.90 -9.44 -8.75
C LYS A 123 -1.89 -9.75 -7.26
N SER A 124 -2.05 -8.75 -6.41
CA SER A 124 -2.19 -8.92 -4.95
C SER A 124 -3.63 -9.16 -4.48
N ASN A 125 -4.65 -9.00 -5.33
CA ASN A 125 -6.06 -9.01 -4.91
C ASN A 125 -6.49 -10.29 -4.17
N TYR A 126 -5.86 -11.44 -4.42
CA TYR A 126 -6.23 -12.70 -3.75
C TYR A 126 -5.94 -12.71 -2.25
N MET A 127 -5.05 -11.84 -1.75
CA MET A 127 -4.73 -11.71 -0.33
C MET A 127 -5.41 -10.51 0.34
N LEU A 128 -6.21 -9.74 -0.41
CA LEU A 128 -6.79 -8.47 0.03
C LEU A 128 -8.32 -8.57 0.04
N ASP A 129 -8.94 -8.36 1.21
CA ASP A 129 -10.39 -8.16 1.26
C ASP A 129 -10.72 -6.68 1.03
N ARG A 130 -10.12 -5.81 1.85
CA ARG A 130 -10.43 -4.38 1.86
C ARG A 130 -9.17 -3.52 1.82
N ILE A 131 -9.17 -2.60 0.86
CA ILE A 131 -8.09 -1.64 0.66
C ILE A 131 -8.57 -0.26 1.10
N ARG A 132 -7.98 0.24 2.18
CA ARG A 132 -8.37 1.50 2.82
C ARG A 132 -7.91 2.73 2.07
N GLY A 133 -6.88 2.60 1.24
CA GLY A 133 -6.41 3.69 0.42
C GLY A 133 -5.28 3.31 -0.50
N VAL A 134 -5.34 3.86 -1.71
CA VAL A 134 -4.27 3.83 -2.69
C VAL A 134 -3.79 5.26 -2.91
N TYR A 135 -2.52 5.52 -2.64
CA TYR A 135 -1.90 6.83 -2.67
C TYR A 135 -0.88 6.84 -3.81
N ILE A 136 -1.00 7.83 -4.69
CA ILE A 136 -0.12 7.99 -5.85
C ILE A 136 0.49 9.40 -5.74
N ASP A 137 1.82 9.49 -5.64
CA ASP A 137 2.50 10.78 -5.79
C ASP A 137 2.44 11.19 -7.26
N ASP A 138 1.76 12.30 -7.54
CA ASP A 138 1.46 12.76 -8.89
C ASP A 138 2.18 14.05 -9.31
N LEU A 139 3.13 14.54 -8.49
CA LEU A 139 3.75 15.86 -8.67
C LEU A 139 4.42 16.04 -10.04
N SER A 140 5.12 15.01 -10.52
CA SER A 140 5.87 15.03 -11.78
C SER A 140 5.11 14.39 -12.94
N LEU A 141 3.89 13.90 -12.72
CA LEU A 141 3.18 13.10 -13.72
C LEU A 141 2.42 13.98 -14.72
N VAL A 142 2.74 13.77 -16.00
CA VAL A 142 2.08 14.44 -17.12
C VAL A 142 0.86 13.65 -17.62
N GLY A 143 -0.09 14.35 -18.26
CA GLY A 143 -1.24 13.71 -18.92
C GLY A 143 -2.56 13.76 -18.13
N ASP A 144 -3.63 13.35 -18.80
CA ASP A 144 -4.98 13.32 -18.23
C ASP A 144 -5.12 12.24 -17.16
N ARG A 145 -5.71 12.63 -16.04
CA ARG A 145 -5.97 11.76 -14.87
C ARG A 145 -7.37 11.17 -14.90
N SER A 146 -8.31 11.81 -15.61
CA SER A 146 -9.74 11.49 -15.49
C SER A 146 -10.05 10.05 -15.93
N ILE A 147 -9.57 9.64 -17.11
CA ILE A 147 -9.84 8.32 -17.68
C ILE A 147 -9.13 7.20 -16.89
N PRO A 148 -7.81 7.27 -16.61
CA PRO A 148 -7.14 6.20 -15.87
C PRO A 148 -7.68 6.07 -14.43
N MET A 149 -8.00 7.19 -13.77
CA MET A 149 -8.61 7.14 -12.43
C MET A 149 -10.00 6.52 -12.44
N LYS A 150 -10.85 6.89 -13.40
CA LYS A 150 -12.17 6.27 -13.54
C LYS A 150 -12.05 4.75 -13.72
N ARG A 151 -11.09 4.29 -14.51
CA ARG A 151 -10.81 2.85 -14.70
C ARG A 151 -10.36 2.18 -13.41
N LEU A 152 -9.43 2.79 -12.66
CA LEU A 152 -8.99 2.27 -11.37
C LEU A 152 -10.16 2.12 -10.39
N ILE A 153 -10.98 3.17 -10.25
CA ILE A 153 -12.15 3.16 -9.35
C ILE A 153 -13.15 2.08 -9.76
N CYS A 154 -13.43 1.93 -11.06
CA CYS A 154 -14.37 0.91 -11.53
C CYS A 154 -13.83 -0.53 -11.40
N ASN A 155 -12.53 -0.74 -11.56
CA ASN A 155 -11.92 -2.07 -11.53
C ASN A 155 -11.65 -2.59 -10.11
N PHE A 156 -11.55 -1.71 -9.12
CA PHE A 156 -11.22 -2.07 -7.74
C PHE A 156 -12.27 -1.55 -6.74
N PRO A 157 -13.47 -2.14 -6.71
CA PRO A 157 -14.56 -1.71 -5.82
C PRO A 157 -14.25 -1.96 -4.33
N ASN A 158 -13.26 -2.79 -4.02
CA ASN A 158 -12.76 -3.02 -2.65
C ASN A 158 -11.77 -1.93 -2.17
N VAL A 159 -11.45 -0.95 -3.02
CA VAL A 159 -10.66 0.23 -2.66
C VAL A 159 -11.59 1.36 -2.22
N GLU A 160 -11.47 1.79 -0.96
CA GLU A 160 -12.29 2.87 -0.42
C GLU A 160 -12.01 4.23 -1.06
N LYS A 161 -10.73 4.50 -1.32
CA LYS A 161 -10.29 5.78 -1.84
C LYS A 161 -8.99 5.66 -2.62
N PHE A 162 -8.92 6.47 -3.67
CA PHE A 162 -7.68 6.80 -4.34
C PHE A 162 -7.32 8.25 -4.01
N VAL A 163 -6.08 8.49 -3.63
CA VAL A 163 -5.56 9.81 -3.26
C VAL A 163 -4.44 10.17 -4.23
N LEU A 164 -4.68 11.21 -5.03
CA LEU A 164 -3.68 11.85 -5.86
C LEU A 164 -3.16 13.06 -5.10
N GLN A 165 -1.99 12.91 -4.48
CA GLN A 165 -1.40 14.01 -3.75
C GLN A 165 0.10 13.79 -3.62
N SER A 166 0.88 14.82 -3.95
CA SER A 166 2.30 14.80 -3.68
C SER A 166 2.60 14.79 -2.18
N ASN A 167 3.59 13.96 -1.78
CA ASN A 167 3.98 13.79 -0.38
C ASN A 167 2.79 13.44 0.54
N ALA A 168 1.82 12.67 0.03
CA ALA A 168 0.65 12.29 0.81
C ALA A 168 1.09 11.61 2.11
N LYS A 169 0.58 12.10 3.24
CA LYS A 169 0.82 11.48 4.54
C LYS A 169 -0.25 10.44 4.81
N ILE A 170 0.14 9.18 4.88
CA ILE A 170 -0.76 8.16 5.42
C ILE A 170 -0.82 8.41 6.93
N THR A 171 -1.99 8.82 7.41
CA THR A 171 -2.22 9.17 8.81
C THR A 171 -3.03 8.05 9.46
N PHE A 172 -2.61 7.64 10.65
CA PHE A 172 -3.19 6.52 11.41
C PHE A 172 -3.55 6.90 12.83
#